data_AF-A0A814DXH6-F1
#
_entry.id   AF-A0A814DXH6-F1
#
_cell.length_a   1.000
_cell.length_b   1.000
_cell.length_c   1.000
_cell.angle_alpha   90.00
_cell.angle_beta   90.00
_cell.angle_gamma   90.00
#
_symmetry.space_group_name_H-M   'P 1'
#
loop_
_entity.id
_entity.type
_entity.pdbx_description
1 polymer ?
#
loop_
_entity_poly.entity_id
_entity_poly.type
_entity_poly.pdbx_seq_one_letter_code
_entity_poly.pdbx_strand_id
1 'polypeptide(L)'
;MGALRKHLGRSQPFEIKYIKIGNEDFVATSSYSYRWPAFYNALSRRYPNITFIATTTTSIPTPPAVDDHDYPSSQFFIDNFRRYEKIPRPKPKVLIGEFATREAGSSDSLFYPTMRGAIAESVYRIGFERNSYIIIGVVKSTSYLAQKMFGANLGNIVLNSTATNSTMSHESVQEGGEGDGKLGNLYFIATKHTNSNTLIIKLASVDANDTLVNIQIQDSITTSEGIIYILTGGPGVDPSTLSNTIDNPSAVSIITKLIWAVADKFSIIIPS
;
A
#
# COMPACT_ATOMS: atom_id res chain seq x y z
N MET A 1 7.09 -0.49 36.83
CA MET A 1 7.83 -0.37 35.54
C MET A 1 8.30 1.05 35.20
N GLY A 2 7.55 2.13 35.44
CA GLY A 2 8.03 3.50 35.15
C GLY A 2 9.34 3.88 35.86
N ALA A 3 9.51 3.46 37.12
CA ALA A 3 10.76 3.63 37.86
C ALA A 3 11.93 2.87 37.22
N LEU A 4 11.70 1.64 36.73
CA LEU A 4 12.72 0.84 36.03
C LEU A 4 13.16 1.52 34.72
N ARG A 5 12.22 2.02 33.90
CA ARG A 5 12.55 2.81 32.69
C ARG A 5 13.47 3.99 33.02
N LYS A 6 13.14 4.73 34.10
CA LYS A 6 13.96 5.86 34.57
C LYS A 6 15.34 5.41 35.03
N HIS A 7 15.41 4.31 35.79
CA HIS A 7 16.67 3.74 36.27
C HIS A 7 17.57 3.27 35.12
N LEU A 8 17.00 2.72 34.06
CA LEU A 8 17.69 2.32 32.84
C LEU A 8 18.03 3.49 31.88
N GLY A 9 18.02 4.74 32.39
CA GLY A 9 18.53 5.90 31.66
C GLY A 9 17.50 6.71 30.87
N ARG A 10 16.21 6.35 30.86
CA ARG A 10 15.16 7.15 30.21
C ARG A 10 14.12 7.68 31.20
N SER A 11 14.34 8.93 31.63
CA SER A 11 13.42 9.64 32.53
C SER A 11 12.02 9.83 31.92
N GLN A 12 11.95 10.30 30.68
CA GLN A 12 10.68 10.59 29.99
C GLN A 12 9.96 9.32 29.52
N PRO A 13 8.61 9.28 29.54
CA PRO A 13 7.86 8.19 28.94
C PRO A 13 8.14 8.06 27.43
N PHE A 14 7.93 6.84 26.92
CA PHE A 14 7.78 6.66 25.49
C PHE A 14 6.38 7.11 25.12
N GLU A 15 6.27 7.83 24.01
CA GLU A 15 4.97 8.13 23.43
C GLU A 15 4.47 6.85 22.74
N ILE A 16 3.36 6.31 23.22
CA ILE A 16 2.72 5.12 22.67
C ILE A 16 1.31 5.53 22.26
N LYS A 17 1.05 5.54 20.95
CA LYS A 17 -0.26 5.88 20.38
C LYS A 17 -1.12 4.64 20.09
N TYR A 18 -0.46 3.50 19.87
CA TYR A 18 -1.09 2.27 19.40
C TYR A 18 -0.59 1.07 20.20
N ILE A 19 -1.51 0.16 20.54
CA ILE A 19 -1.18 -1.15 21.12
C ILE A 19 -2.02 -2.23 20.42
N LYS A 20 -1.36 -3.21 19.81
CA LYS A 20 -2.01 -4.45 19.33
C LYS A 20 -2.22 -5.39 20.52
N ILE A 21 -3.43 -5.92 20.68
CA ILE A 21 -3.76 -6.89 21.75
C ILE A 21 -3.77 -8.30 21.14
N GLY A 22 -2.65 -9.00 21.26
CA GLY A 22 -2.46 -10.34 20.71
C GLY A 22 -1.72 -10.34 19.37
N ASN A 23 -1.76 -11.47 18.67
CA ASN A 23 -1.25 -11.62 17.31
C ASN A 23 -2.03 -12.74 16.60
N GLU A 24 -2.56 -12.45 15.41
CA GLU A 24 -3.21 -13.44 14.55
C GLU A 24 -4.28 -14.31 15.26
N ASP A 25 -5.02 -13.75 16.22
CA ASP A 25 -6.02 -14.49 16.98
C ASP A 25 -7.23 -14.99 16.15
N PHE A 26 -7.24 -14.79 14.82
CA PHE A 26 -8.11 -15.51 13.89
C PHE A 26 -7.88 -17.04 13.94
N VAL A 27 -6.72 -17.52 14.43
CA VAL A 27 -6.48 -18.94 14.69
C VAL A 27 -7.10 -19.44 16.01
N ALA A 28 -7.57 -18.52 16.86
CA ALA A 28 -8.07 -18.81 18.21
C ALA A 28 -9.33 -17.99 18.55
N THR A 29 -10.22 -17.81 17.56
CA THR A 29 -11.39 -16.92 17.61
C THR A 29 -12.30 -17.16 18.82
N SER A 30 -12.52 -18.43 19.18
CA SER A 30 -13.35 -18.82 20.33
C SER A 30 -12.85 -18.22 21.63
N SER A 31 -11.53 -18.28 21.88
CA SER A 31 -10.92 -17.70 23.07
C SER A 31 -10.74 -16.18 22.97
N TYR A 32 -10.53 -15.64 21.77
CA TYR A 32 -10.36 -14.20 21.59
C TYR A 32 -11.60 -13.42 21.97
N SER A 33 -12.79 -14.03 21.78
CA SER A 33 -14.08 -13.44 22.16
C SER A 33 -14.16 -12.99 23.62
N TYR A 34 -13.49 -13.69 24.55
CA TYR A 34 -13.42 -13.29 25.96
C TYR A 34 -12.09 -12.60 26.32
N ARG A 35 -10.98 -12.93 25.66
CA ARG A 35 -9.67 -12.31 25.93
C ARG A 35 -9.67 -10.83 25.52
N TRP A 36 -10.12 -10.52 24.31
CA TRP A 36 -10.18 -9.14 23.83
C TRP A 36 -10.92 -8.21 24.80
N PRO A 37 -12.20 -8.45 25.19
CA PRO A 37 -12.89 -7.53 26.09
C PRO A 37 -12.23 -7.45 27.47
N ALA A 38 -11.65 -8.54 27.99
CA ALA A 38 -10.94 -8.49 29.27
C ALA A 38 -9.74 -7.54 29.23
N PHE A 39 -8.88 -7.66 28.21
CA PHE A 39 -7.70 -6.81 28.04
C PHE A 39 -8.09 -5.39 27.61
N TYR A 40 -8.91 -5.25 26.57
CA TYR A 40 -9.35 -3.96 26.04
C TYR A 40 -10.01 -3.12 27.13
N ASN A 41 -10.96 -3.67 27.89
CA ASN A 41 -11.67 -2.90 28.92
C ASN A 41 -10.76 -2.45 30.06
N ALA A 42 -9.82 -3.30 30.49
CA ALA A 42 -8.87 -2.94 31.55
C ALA A 42 -7.89 -1.86 31.08
N LEU A 43 -7.33 -2.03 29.88
CA LEU A 43 -6.29 -1.15 29.34
C LEU A 43 -6.85 0.19 28.88
N SER A 44 -7.98 0.20 28.16
CA SER A 44 -8.59 1.43 27.64
C SER A 44 -9.08 2.37 28.73
N ARG A 45 -9.58 1.84 29.86
CA ARG A 45 -9.91 2.66 31.04
C ARG A 45 -8.68 3.36 31.62
N ARG A 46 -7.53 2.69 31.63
CA ARG A 46 -6.29 3.25 32.20
C ARG A 46 -5.56 4.17 31.24
N TYR A 47 -5.66 3.89 29.94
CA TYR A 47 -4.95 4.57 28.86
C TYR A 47 -5.92 4.96 27.72
N PRO A 48 -6.85 5.90 27.98
CA PRO A 48 -7.90 6.26 27.03
C PRO A 48 -7.36 6.92 25.74
N ASN A 49 -6.12 7.42 25.76
CA ASN A 49 -5.48 8.06 24.61
C ASN A 49 -4.76 7.08 23.68
N ILE A 50 -4.73 5.78 24.01
CA ILE A 50 -4.14 4.74 23.15
C ILE A 50 -5.23 4.12 22.28
N THR A 51 -4.96 4.01 20.98
CA THR A 51 -5.79 3.21 20.07
C THR A 51 -5.38 1.75 20.19
N PHE A 52 -6.32 0.91 20.64
CA PHE A 52 -6.11 -0.54 20.72
C PHE A 52 -6.53 -1.22 19.42
N ILE A 53 -5.66 -2.10 18.94
CA ILE A 53 -5.79 -2.78 17.65
C ILE A 53 -6.10 -4.26 17.91
N ALA A 54 -7.24 -4.71 17.41
CA ALA A 54 -7.63 -6.12 17.40
C ALA A 54 -6.88 -6.86 16.29
N THR A 55 -6.77 -8.18 16.37
CA THR A 55 -6.04 -8.98 15.37
C THR A 55 -6.98 -9.80 14.48
N THR A 56 -8.29 -9.59 14.61
CA THR A 56 -9.33 -10.22 13.81
C THR A 56 -10.64 -9.46 14.00
N THR A 57 -11.46 -9.40 12.95
CA THR A 57 -12.85 -8.92 13.03
C THR A 57 -13.87 -10.05 13.18
N THR A 58 -13.46 -11.31 13.07
CA THR A 58 -14.37 -12.47 13.06
C THR A 58 -15.14 -12.61 14.37
N SER A 59 -14.46 -12.54 15.51
CA SER A 59 -15.08 -12.58 16.83
C SER A 59 -15.37 -11.18 17.40
N ILE A 60 -14.74 -10.14 16.86
CA ILE A 60 -14.86 -8.74 17.29
C ILE A 60 -15.24 -7.88 16.07
N PRO A 61 -16.53 -7.70 15.74
CA PRO A 61 -16.91 -7.09 14.46
C PRO A 61 -16.56 -5.61 14.30
N THR A 62 -16.51 -4.84 15.40
CA THR A 62 -16.36 -3.37 15.36
C THR A 62 -15.30 -2.83 16.32
N PRO A 63 -14.04 -3.32 16.26
CA PRO A 63 -12.98 -2.81 17.12
C PRO A 63 -12.62 -1.37 16.74
N PRO A 64 -11.93 -0.60 17.61
CA PRO A 64 -11.43 0.73 17.24
C PRO A 64 -10.51 0.68 16.02
N ALA A 65 -9.64 -0.32 15.98
CA ALA A 65 -8.76 -0.64 14.88
C ALA A 65 -8.56 -2.15 14.76
N VAL A 66 -8.20 -2.64 13.57
CA VAL A 66 -7.82 -4.02 13.31
C VAL A 66 -6.50 -4.09 12.57
N ASP A 67 -5.75 -5.17 12.80
CA ASP A 67 -4.54 -5.52 12.06
C ASP A 67 -4.85 -6.55 10.97
N ASP A 68 -4.60 -6.17 9.71
CA ASP A 68 -4.80 -7.00 8.52
C ASP A 68 -3.47 -7.66 8.10
N HIS A 69 -3.52 -8.97 7.91
CA HIS A 69 -2.40 -9.81 7.51
C HIS A 69 -2.76 -10.56 6.22
N ASP A 70 -2.02 -10.33 5.13
CA ASP A 70 -2.32 -10.94 3.82
C ASP A 70 -1.08 -11.61 3.19
N TYR A 71 -1.12 -12.94 3.04
CA TYR A 71 -0.10 -13.71 2.31
C TYR A 71 -0.63 -14.57 1.14
N PRO A 72 -1.34 -14.00 0.16
CA PRO A 72 -1.97 -14.70 -0.95
C PRO A 72 -1.17 -14.55 -2.27
N SER A 73 -1.76 -15.03 -3.37
CA SER A 73 -1.24 -14.87 -4.73
C SER A 73 -1.12 -13.42 -5.18
N SER A 74 -0.23 -13.19 -6.14
CA SER A 74 -0.14 -11.94 -6.90
C SER A 74 -1.51 -11.51 -7.44
N GLN A 75 -2.32 -12.46 -7.93
CA GLN A 75 -3.65 -12.18 -8.44
C GLN A 75 -4.62 -11.66 -7.35
N PHE A 76 -4.56 -12.22 -6.14
CA PHE A 76 -5.40 -11.74 -5.04
C PHE A 76 -5.19 -10.25 -4.76
N PHE A 77 -3.94 -9.79 -4.70
CA PHE A 77 -3.64 -8.39 -4.41
C PHE A 77 -4.20 -7.44 -5.46
N ILE A 78 -4.18 -7.86 -6.72
CA ILE A 78 -4.71 -7.11 -7.86
C ILE A 78 -6.23 -7.04 -7.78
N ASP A 79 -6.88 -8.19 -7.55
CA ASP A 79 -8.34 -8.28 -7.43
C ASP A 79 -8.87 -7.53 -6.19
N ASN A 80 -8.04 -7.41 -5.15
CA ASN A 80 -8.38 -6.74 -3.89
C ASN A 80 -7.90 -5.28 -3.82
N PHE A 81 -7.56 -4.65 -4.96
CA PHE A 81 -7.25 -3.21 -5.04
C PHE A 81 -8.28 -2.33 -4.29
N ARG A 82 -9.57 -2.68 -4.37
CA ARG A 82 -10.68 -1.92 -3.75
C ARG A 82 -11.14 -2.44 -2.39
N ARG A 83 -10.37 -3.33 -1.74
CA ARG A 83 -10.80 -3.97 -0.47
C ARG A 83 -11.15 -2.95 0.62
N TYR A 84 -10.32 -1.93 0.81
CA TYR A 84 -10.46 -0.96 1.91
C TYR A 84 -11.57 0.07 1.70
N GLU A 85 -12.04 0.25 0.47
CA GLU A 85 -13.21 1.08 0.13
C GLU A 85 -14.50 0.50 0.75
N LYS A 86 -14.53 -0.82 0.96
CA LYS A 86 -15.72 -1.55 1.45
C LYS A 86 -15.81 -1.62 2.98
N ILE A 87 -14.80 -1.14 3.70
CA ILE A 87 -14.80 -1.21 5.17
C ILE A 87 -15.76 -0.14 5.74
N PRO A 88 -16.64 -0.46 6.69
CA PRO A 88 -17.54 0.53 7.29
C PRO A 88 -16.79 1.70 7.94
N ARG A 89 -17.41 2.87 7.94
CA ARG A 89 -16.92 4.07 8.62
C ARG A 89 -17.83 4.40 9.81
N PRO A 90 -17.30 4.98 10.91
CA PRO A 90 -15.92 5.44 11.10
C PRO A 90 -14.93 4.35 11.55
N LYS A 91 -15.39 3.12 11.81
CA LYS A 91 -14.60 2.02 12.36
C LYS A 91 -14.87 0.70 11.63
N PRO A 92 -13.89 -0.22 11.59
CA PRO A 92 -12.56 -0.09 12.21
C PRO A 92 -11.60 0.79 11.40
N LYS A 93 -10.62 1.41 12.07
CA LYS A 93 -9.37 1.82 11.42
C LYS A 93 -8.53 0.57 11.10
N VAL A 94 -7.60 0.65 10.17
CA VAL A 94 -6.83 -0.51 9.73
C VAL A 94 -5.33 -0.27 9.84
N LEU A 95 -4.64 -1.15 10.55
CA LEU A 95 -3.20 -1.34 10.43
C LEU A 95 -2.98 -2.45 9.39
N ILE A 96 -2.15 -2.21 8.39
CA ILE A 96 -1.64 -3.26 7.52
C ILE A 96 -0.33 -3.74 8.13
N GLY A 97 -0.40 -4.66 9.09
CA GLY A 97 0.75 -5.10 9.87
C GLY A 97 1.62 -6.09 9.13
N GLU A 98 1.05 -6.87 8.22
CA GLU A 98 1.76 -7.91 7.48
C GLU A 98 1.17 -8.09 6.08
N PHE A 99 2.01 -8.03 5.05
CA PHE A 99 1.62 -8.51 3.73
C PHE A 99 2.82 -8.88 2.88
N ALA A 100 2.67 -9.92 2.07
CA ALA A 100 3.61 -10.26 1.00
C ALA A 100 2.96 -11.20 -0.02
N THR A 101 3.38 -11.11 -1.26
CA THR A 101 3.02 -12.09 -2.30
C THR A 101 3.58 -13.47 -2.01
N ARG A 102 2.73 -14.49 -2.19
CA ARG A 102 3.07 -15.92 -2.19
C ARG A 102 2.40 -16.58 -3.38
N GLU A 103 3.11 -17.35 -4.20
CA GLU A 103 2.44 -18.02 -5.33
C GLU A 103 1.50 -19.12 -4.83
N ALA A 104 0.32 -19.20 -5.44
CA ALA A 104 -0.69 -20.19 -5.05
C ALA A 104 -0.29 -21.57 -5.56
N GLY A 105 -0.15 -22.54 -4.65
CA GLY A 105 -0.03 -23.95 -5.00
C GLY A 105 1.36 -24.57 -4.90
N SER A 106 2.41 -23.83 -4.56
CA SER A 106 3.65 -24.44 -4.06
C SER A 106 3.63 -24.48 -2.54
N SER A 107 3.91 -25.66 -1.96
CA SER A 107 4.28 -25.78 -0.54
C SER A 107 5.51 -24.94 -0.18
N ASP A 108 6.25 -24.49 -1.20
CA ASP A 108 7.42 -23.66 -1.08
C ASP A 108 7.05 -22.19 -1.22
N SER A 109 7.41 -21.42 -0.20
CA SER A 109 7.42 -19.96 -0.26
C SER A 109 8.26 -19.52 -1.46
N LEU A 110 7.92 -18.37 -2.06
CA LEU A 110 8.81 -17.72 -3.02
C LEU A 110 10.18 -17.52 -2.36
N PHE A 111 11.22 -18.16 -2.90
CA PHE A 111 12.58 -18.00 -2.37
C PHE A 111 13.09 -16.57 -2.61
N TYR A 112 12.69 -15.96 -3.74
CA TYR A 112 12.89 -14.55 -4.05
C TYR A 112 11.58 -13.91 -4.50
N PRO A 113 11.30 -12.64 -4.15
CA PRO A 113 10.17 -11.90 -4.72
C PRO A 113 10.30 -11.77 -6.24
N THR A 114 9.19 -12.03 -6.95
CA THR A 114 9.13 -11.86 -8.41
C THR A 114 8.80 -10.42 -8.79
N MET A 115 9.06 -10.03 -10.05
CA MET A 115 8.61 -8.75 -10.59
C MET A 115 7.08 -8.66 -10.57
N ARG A 116 6.37 -9.75 -10.92
CA ARG A 116 4.91 -9.86 -10.80
C ARG A 116 4.42 -9.60 -9.38
N GLY A 117 5.08 -10.19 -8.39
CA GLY A 117 4.76 -9.99 -6.98
C GLY A 117 4.98 -8.54 -6.55
N ALA A 118 6.08 -7.92 -6.98
CA ALA A 118 6.33 -6.50 -6.74
C ALA A 118 5.27 -5.58 -7.36
N ILE A 119 4.83 -5.88 -8.58
CA ILE A 119 3.73 -5.16 -9.25
C ILE A 119 2.42 -5.33 -8.46
N ALA A 120 2.09 -6.56 -8.07
CA ALA A 120 0.87 -6.86 -7.32
C ALA A 120 0.83 -6.17 -5.94
N GLU A 121 1.93 -6.20 -5.19
CA GLU A 121 2.07 -5.45 -3.94
C GLU A 121 1.95 -3.94 -4.17
N SER A 122 2.47 -3.44 -5.29
CA SER A 122 2.34 -2.02 -5.66
C SER A 122 0.89 -1.63 -5.92
N VAL A 123 0.12 -2.46 -6.64
CA VAL A 123 -1.33 -2.26 -6.85
C VAL A 123 -2.06 -2.19 -5.51
N TYR A 124 -1.78 -3.13 -4.60
CA TYR A 124 -2.42 -3.14 -3.28
C TYR A 124 -2.09 -1.90 -2.45
N ARG A 125 -0.84 -1.42 -2.53
CA ARG A 125 -0.39 -0.19 -1.86
C ARG A 125 -1.03 1.07 -2.43
N ILE A 126 -1.31 1.13 -3.73
CA ILE A 126 -2.14 2.21 -4.29
C ILE A 126 -3.52 2.17 -3.62
N GLY A 127 -4.11 0.99 -3.48
CA GLY A 127 -5.37 0.79 -2.74
C GLY A 127 -5.28 1.30 -1.29
N PHE A 128 -4.15 1.08 -0.62
CA PHE A 128 -3.92 1.61 0.73
C PHE A 128 -3.89 3.13 0.78
N GLU A 129 -3.10 3.77 -0.09
CA GLU A 129 -2.93 5.23 -0.09
C GLU A 129 -4.24 5.95 -0.42
N ARG A 130 -5.05 5.39 -1.33
CA ARG A 130 -6.41 5.87 -1.62
C ARG A 130 -7.31 5.84 -0.39
N ASN A 131 -7.09 4.88 0.51
CA ASN A 131 -7.86 4.69 1.74
C ASN A 131 -7.10 5.15 3.00
N SER A 132 -6.11 6.05 2.84
CA SER A 132 -5.25 6.54 3.94
C SER A 132 -6.01 7.23 5.08
N TYR A 133 -7.26 7.63 4.86
CA TYR A 133 -8.13 8.20 5.91
C TYR A 133 -8.62 7.14 6.93
N ILE A 134 -8.59 5.84 6.60
CA ILE A 134 -8.81 4.75 7.58
C ILE A 134 -7.58 3.93 7.89
N ILE A 135 -6.58 3.92 7.00
CA ILE A 135 -5.35 3.18 7.22
C ILE A 135 -4.43 4.00 8.13
N ILE A 136 -4.17 3.47 9.33
CA ILE A 136 -3.39 4.14 10.37
C ILE A 136 -1.90 3.77 10.34
N GLY A 137 -1.53 2.76 9.57
CA GLY A 137 -0.15 2.31 9.40
C GLY A 137 -0.05 1.17 8.39
N VAL A 138 1.12 1.04 7.77
CA VAL A 138 1.45 -0.01 6.81
C VAL A 138 2.88 -0.45 7.08
N VAL A 139 3.11 -1.77 7.17
CA VAL A 139 4.45 -2.35 7.23
C VAL A 139 5.19 -2.15 5.90
N LYS A 140 6.52 -2.20 5.89
CA LYS A 140 7.26 -2.19 4.63
C LYS A 140 6.98 -3.48 3.85
N SER A 141 6.86 -3.37 2.52
CA SER A 141 6.90 -4.55 1.63
C SER A 141 8.15 -5.37 1.92
N THR A 142 8.00 -6.67 1.93
CA THR A 142 9.15 -7.60 1.87
C THR A 142 9.78 -7.61 0.48
N SER A 143 9.02 -7.25 -0.57
CA SER A 143 9.59 -6.95 -1.89
C SER A 143 10.40 -5.65 -1.87
N TYR A 144 11.72 -5.78 -2.02
CA TYR A 144 12.63 -4.63 -2.15
C TYR A 144 12.25 -3.72 -3.33
N LEU A 145 11.81 -4.30 -4.45
CA LEU A 145 11.41 -3.57 -5.65
C LEU A 145 10.17 -2.71 -5.38
N ALA A 146 9.12 -3.28 -4.79
CA ALA A 146 7.92 -2.53 -4.39
C ALA A 146 8.28 -1.44 -3.37
N GLN A 147 9.16 -1.74 -2.41
CA GLN A 147 9.60 -0.76 -1.42
C GLN A 147 10.38 0.42 -2.03
N LYS A 148 11.26 0.16 -3.01
CA LYS A 148 11.97 1.21 -3.74
C LYS A 148 11.04 2.10 -4.54
N MET A 149 10.03 1.51 -5.18
CA MET A 149 9.10 2.23 -6.05
C MET A 149 8.05 3.02 -5.24
N PHE A 150 7.46 2.41 -4.20
CA PHE A 150 6.28 2.95 -3.51
C PHE A 150 6.53 3.37 -2.06
N GLY A 151 7.62 2.93 -1.45
CA GLY A 151 7.89 3.13 -0.03
C GLY A 151 8.80 4.31 0.32
N ALA A 152 9.51 4.88 -0.65
CA ALA A 152 10.41 6.01 -0.45
C ALA A 152 9.77 7.38 -0.77
N ASN A 153 8.75 7.39 -1.64
CA ASN A 153 8.08 8.61 -2.11
C ASN A 153 6.64 8.64 -1.56
N LEU A 154 6.42 9.34 -0.46
CA LEU A 154 5.12 9.39 0.22
C LEU A 154 4.55 10.81 0.20
N GLY A 155 3.36 10.97 -0.36
CA GLY A 155 2.55 12.18 -0.17
C GLY A 155 1.71 12.10 1.09
N ASN A 156 1.26 13.25 1.58
CA ASN A 156 0.38 13.36 2.76
C ASN A 156 -1.02 13.88 2.41
N ILE A 157 -1.27 14.22 1.14
CA ILE A 157 -2.62 14.47 0.62
C ILE A 157 -2.80 13.72 -0.71
N VAL A 158 -3.98 13.15 -0.92
CA VAL A 158 -4.39 12.55 -2.20
C VAL A 158 -4.97 13.65 -3.09
N LEU A 159 -4.56 13.69 -4.34
CA LEU A 159 -5.02 14.65 -5.35
C LEU A 159 -5.95 13.97 -6.35
N ASN A 160 -6.91 14.72 -6.87
CA ASN A 160 -7.71 14.27 -7.99
C ASN A 160 -6.87 14.27 -9.27
N SER A 161 -6.97 13.19 -10.05
CA SER A 161 -6.23 13.05 -11.30
C SER A 161 -7.00 12.27 -12.34
N THR A 162 -6.86 12.62 -13.60
CA THR A 162 -7.46 11.87 -14.72
C THR A 162 -6.37 11.08 -15.43
N ALA A 163 -6.64 9.81 -15.73
CA ALA A 163 -5.83 8.96 -16.59
C ALA A 163 -6.61 8.66 -17.88
N THR A 164 -5.96 8.84 -19.02
CA THR A 164 -6.55 8.55 -20.33
C THR A 164 -5.60 7.73 -21.18
N ASN A 165 -6.16 6.80 -21.96
CA ASN A 165 -5.46 6.16 -23.07
C ASN A 165 -6.32 6.33 -24.35
N SER A 166 -5.98 5.62 -25.42
CA SER A 166 -6.67 5.75 -26.71
C SER A 166 -8.15 5.32 -26.69
N THR A 167 -8.56 4.50 -25.72
CA THR A 167 -9.91 3.88 -25.70
C THR A 167 -10.73 4.22 -24.46
N MET A 168 -10.11 4.75 -23.40
CA MET A 168 -10.73 4.93 -22.09
C MET A 168 -10.25 6.22 -21.40
N SER A 169 -11.11 6.79 -20.56
CA SER A 169 -10.82 7.93 -19.69
C SER A 169 -11.37 7.66 -18.30
N HIS A 170 -10.55 7.83 -17.27
CA HIS A 170 -10.86 7.49 -15.89
C HIS A 170 -10.33 8.54 -14.93
N GLU A 171 -11.05 8.80 -13.84
CA GLU A 171 -10.65 9.77 -12.82
C GLU A 171 -10.11 9.06 -11.57
N SER A 172 -9.45 9.80 -10.69
CA SER A 172 -9.13 9.35 -9.35
C SER A 172 -9.79 10.34 -8.39
N VAL A 173 -10.63 9.80 -7.51
CA VAL A 173 -11.24 10.55 -6.40
C VAL A 173 -10.97 9.82 -5.08
N GLN A 174 -11.14 10.52 -3.97
CA GLN A 174 -10.97 9.96 -2.62
C GLN A 174 -12.03 8.91 -2.27
N GLU A 175 -13.23 8.94 -2.88
CA GLU A 175 -14.31 7.96 -2.67
C GLU A 175 -15.23 7.77 -3.90
N GLY A 176 -15.51 6.51 -4.27
CA GLY A 176 -16.85 6.06 -4.67
C GLY A 176 -17.36 6.20 -6.11
N GLY A 177 -16.70 5.57 -7.09
CA GLY A 177 -17.25 5.27 -8.42
C GLY A 177 -16.52 4.13 -9.17
N GLU A 178 -17.23 3.48 -10.09
CA GLU A 178 -16.62 2.58 -11.08
C GLU A 178 -15.68 3.43 -11.97
N GLY A 179 -14.39 3.10 -11.98
CA GLY A 179 -13.38 3.83 -12.73
C GLY A 179 -12.40 4.68 -11.91
N ASP A 180 -12.58 4.77 -10.59
CA ASP A 180 -11.63 5.52 -9.76
C ASP A 180 -10.26 4.84 -9.62
N GLY A 181 -9.19 5.55 -9.98
CA GLY A 181 -7.80 5.12 -9.80
C GLY A 181 -7.43 3.85 -10.57
N LYS A 182 -8.26 3.43 -11.53
CA LYS A 182 -8.05 2.27 -12.39
C LYS A 182 -8.48 2.57 -13.83
N LEU A 183 -7.62 2.30 -14.81
CA LEU A 183 -7.84 2.46 -16.25
C LEU A 183 -7.52 1.13 -16.93
N GLY A 184 -8.51 0.27 -17.18
CA GLY A 184 -8.26 -1.11 -17.63
C GLY A 184 -7.38 -1.88 -16.64
N ASN A 185 -6.20 -2.34 -17.08
CA ASN A 185 -5.22 -3.05 -16.25
C ASN A 185 -4.21 -2.12 -15.54
N LEU A 186 -4.39 -0.81 -15.64
CA LEU A 186 -3.58 0.19 -14.95
C LEU A 186 -4.24 0.63 -13.64
N TYR A 187 -3.43 0.76 -12.59
CA TYR A 187 -3.81 1.32 -11.29
C TYR A 187 -2.96 2.57 -11.02
N PHE A 188 -3.58 3.63 -10.51
CA PHE A 188 -2.91 4.91 -10.33
C PHE A 188 -3.40 5.73 -9.14
N ILE A 189 -2.50 6.54 -8.60
CA ILE A 189 -2.79 7.56 -7.60
C ILE A 189 -1.84 8.75 -7.75
N ALA A 190 -2.36 9.96 -7.55
CA ALA A 190 -1.57 11.16 -7.40
C ALA A 190 -1.63 11.64 -5.95
N THR A 191 -0.49 11.98 -5.38
CA THR A 191 -0.38 12.53 -4.03
C THR A 191 0.56 13.73 -4.02
N LYS A 192 0.42 14.59 -3.00
CA LYS A 192 1.34 15.70 -2.77
C LYS A 192 1.98 15.58 -1.40
N HIS A 193 3.29 15.78 -1.36
CA HIS A 193 4.00 16.05 -0.12
C HIS A 193 4.00 17.56 0.13
N THR A 194 3.19 18.02 1.08
CA THR A 194 2.87 19.45 1.26
C THR A 194 4.09 20.26 1.70
N ASN A 195 4.96 19.70 2.52
CA ASN A 195 6.11 20.42 3.07
C ASN A 195 7.17 20.74 2.01
N SER A 196 7.37 19.84 1.04
CA SER A 196 8.32 20.05 -0.07
C SER A 196 7.64 20.51 -1.36
N ASN A 197 6.32 20.69 -1.34
CA ASN A 197 5.50 20.99 -2.51
C ASN A 197 5.72 20.00 -3.68
N THR A 198 5.96 18.71 -3.37
CA THR A 198 6.29 17.69 -4.37
C THR A 198 5.05 16.92 -4.81
N LEU A 199 4.79 16.88 -6.12
CA LEU A 199 3.82 15.99 -6.73
C LEU A 199 4.42 14.60 -6.91
N ILE A 200 3.70 13.56 -6.51
CA ILE A 200 4.10 12.16 -6.61
C ILE A 200 2.97 11.41 -7.33
N ILE A 201 3.26 10.91 -8.53
CA ILE A 201 2.34 10.08 -9.31
C ILE A 201 2.86 8.64 -9.26
N LYS A 202 1.98 7.72 -8.89
CA LYS A 202 2.29 6.30 -8.80
C LYS A 202 1.40 5.52 -9.75
N LEU A 203 2.01 4.64 -10.53
CA LEU A 203 1.40 3.87 -11.60
C LEU A 203 1.84 2.42 -11.47
N ALA A 204 0.91 1.48 -11.59
CA ALA A 204 1.18 0.05 -11.67
C ALA A 204 0.29 -0.57 -12.74
N SER A 205 0.88 -1.13 -13.79
CA SER A 205 0.15 -1.86 -14.84
C SER A 205 0.32 -3.36 -14.65
N VAL A 206 -0.73 -4.11 -14.95
CA VAL A 206 -0.69 -5.57 -15.09
C VAL A 206 -1.03 -6.01 -16.51
N ASP A 207 -0.99 -5.07 -17.46
CA ASP A 207 -1.19 -5.34 -18.87
C ASP A 207 0.01 -6.10 -19.47
N ALA A 208 -0.26 -6.99 -20.41
CA ALA A 208 0.78 -7.73 -21.12
C ALA A 208 1.47 -6.89 -22.21
N ASN A 209 0.94 -5.69 -22.51
CA ASN A 209 1.50 -4.79 -23.50
C ASN A 209 1.84 -3.43 -22.90
N ASP A 210 2.84 -2.78 -23.48
CA ASP A 210 3.17 -1.39 -23.21
C ASP A 210 1.92 -0.52 -23.34
N THR A 211 1.63 0.26 -22.30
CA THR A 211 0.45 1.11 -22.25
C THR A 211 0.87 2.58 -22.24
N LEU A 212 0.48 3.33 -23.27
CA LEU A 212 0.59 4.80 -23.26
C LEU A 212 -0.58 5.38 -22.46
N VAL A 213 -0.24 6.19 -21.45
CA VAL A 213 -1.19 6.82 -20.55
C VAL A 213 -0.88 8.30 -20.45
N ASN A 214 -1.90 9.14 -20.53
CA ASN A 214 -1.81 10.55 -20.20
C ASN A 214 -2.42 10.79 -18.82
N ILE A 215 -1.62 11.29 -17.89
CA ILE A 215 -2.05 11.67 -16.55
C ILE A 215 -2.16 13.19 -16.47
N GLN A 216 -3.30 13.68 -16.02
CA GLN A 216 -3.53 15.08 -15.69
C GLN A 216 -3.91 15.20 -14.22
N ILE A 217 -3.33 16.15 -13.50
CA ILE A 217 -3.73 16.47 -12.13
C ILE A 217 -4.74 17.61 -12.19
N GLN A 218 -5.94 17.40 -11.62
CA GLN A 218 -6.98 18.42 -11.64
C GLN A 218 -6.54 19.66 -10.83
N ASP A 219 -6.94 20.84 -11.30
CA ASP A 219 -6.74 22.13 -10.65
C ASP A 219 -5.30 22.40 -10.17
N SER A 220 -4.31 21.89 -10.92
CA SER A 220 -2.90 21.94 -10.54
C SER A 220 -2.04 22.56 -11.64
N ILE A 221 -1.17 23.49 -11.25
CA ILE A 221 -0.07 23.98 -12.08
C ILE A 221 1.18 23.19 -11.66
N THR A 222 1.70 22.36 -12.55
CA THR A 222 2.87 21.53 -12.26
C THR A 222 4.12 22.16 -12.86
N THR A 223 5.30 21.81 -12.33
CA THR A 223 6.55 22.13 -13.02
C THR A 223 6.60 21.40 -14.34
N SER A 224 7.22 21.99 -15.35
CA SER A 224 7.35 21.38 -16.68
C SER A 224 8.24 20.15 -16.71
N GLU A 225 8.98 19.87 -15.64
CA GLU A 225 9.96 18.77 -15.54
C GLU A 225 9.72 17.95 -14.26
N GLY A 226 9.94 16.63 -14.38
CA GLY A 226 9.92 15.68 -13.28
C GLY A 226 10.87 14.50 -13.53
N ILE A 227 10.97 13.62 -12.53
CA ILE A 227 11.75 12.39 -12.61
C ILE A 227 10.78 11.21 -12.58
N ILE A 228 10.96 10.27 -13.51
CA ILE A 228 10.23 9.00 -13.52
C ILE A 228 11.19 7.85 -13.19
N TYR A 229 10.73 6.98 -12.29
CA TYR A 229 11.34 5.69 -11.99
C TYR A 229 10.50 4.61 -12.64
N ILE A 230 11.12 3.70 -13.40
CA ILE A 230 10.43 2.64 -14.13
C ILE A 230 11.05 1.30 -13.73
N LEU A 231 10.22 0.42 -13.17
CA LEU A 231 10.58 -0.97 -12.94
C LEU A 231 10.49 -1.73 -14.27
N THR A 232 11.56 -2.42 -14.68
CA THR A 232 11.58 -3.16 -15.95
C THR A 232 12.43 -4.43 -15.84
N GLY A 233 11.97 -5.49 -16.51
CA GLY A 233 12.68 -6.74 -16.73
C GLY A 233 13.24 -6.89 -18.15
N GLY A 234 13.09 -5.86 -19.00
CA GLY A 234 13.32 -5.95 -20.43
C GLY A 234 12.06 -6.35 -21.23
N PRO A 235 12.07 -6.17 -22.56
CA PRO A 235 10.90 -6.41 -23.40
C PRO A 235 10.58 -7.90 -23.54
N GLY A 236 9.30 -8.25 -23.53
CA GLY A 236 8.81 -9.60 -23.87
C GLY A 236 9.10 -10.68 -22.83
N VAL A 237 9.41 -10.29 -21.58
CA VAL A 237 9.68 -11.24 -20.50
C VAL A 237 8.48 -11.31 -19.55
N ASP A 238 8.05 -12.51 -19.17
CA ASP A 238 6.99 -12.69 -18.17
C ASP A 238 7.48 -12.23 -16.78
N PRO A 239 6.87 -11.20 -16.17
CA PRO A 239 7.24 -10.70 -14.85
C PRO A 239 7.17 -11.77 -13.74
N SER A 240 6.39 -12.83 -13.95
CA SER A 240 6.23 -13.93 -12.98
C SER A 240 7.49 -14.81 -12.91
N THR A 241 8.32 -14.80 -13.96
CA THR A 241 9.56 -15.57 -14.05
C THR A 241 10.79 -14.80 -13.59
N LEU A 242 10.66 -13.48 -13.41
CA LEU A 242 11.77 -12.60 -13.09
C LEU A 242 11.91 -12.37 -11.59
N SER A 243 13.07 -12.68 -11.05
CA SER A 243 13.47 -12.37 -9.68
C SER A 243 14.94 -11.95 -9.65
N ASN A 244 15.29 -11.01 -8.77
CA ASN A 244 16.69 -10.74 -8.49
C ASN A 244 17.20 -11.82 -7.55
N THR A 245 18.16 -12.61 -8.03
CA THR A 245 18.80 -13.70 -7.28
C THR A 245 20.24 -13.33 -6.93
N ILE A 246 20.93 -14.18 -6.17
CA ILE A 246 22.37 -14.00 -5.92
C ILE A 246 23.16 -14.04 -7.24
N ASP A 247 22.83 -14.97 -8.14
CA ASP A 247 23.55 -15.17 -9.41
C ASP A 247 23.17 -14.13 -10.48
N ASN A 248 21.95 -13.57 -10.39
CA ASN A 248 21.47 -12.52 -11.28
C ASN A 248 20.77 -11.41 -10.47
N PRO A 249 21.53 -10.52 -9.81
CA PRO A 249 20.98 -9.52 -8.90
C PRO A 249 20.29 -8.35 -9.62
N SER A 250 20.33 -8.31 -10.96
CA SER A 250 19.80 -7.23 -11.80
C SER A 250 18.81 -7.70 -12.87
N ALA A 251 18.25 -8.90 -12.72
CA ALA A 251 17.21 -9.44 -13.60
C ALA A 251 16.01 -8.48 -13.74
N VAL A 252 15.72 -7.76 -12.67
CA VAL A 252 14.75 -6.66 -12.61
C VAL A 252 15.47 -5.42 -12.09
N SER A 253 15.33 -4.33 -12.85
CA SER A 253 16.01 -3.07 -12.56
C SER A 253 15.03 -1.91 -12.50
N ILE A 254 15.41 -0.86 -11.77
CA ILE A 254 14.69 0.42 -11.78
C ILE A 254 15.54 1.40 -12.58
N ILE A 255 15.00 1.84 -13.71
CA ILE A 255 15.63 2.88 -14.53
C ILE A 255 15.04 4.24 -14.18
N THR A 256 15.86 5.28 -14.31
CA THR A 256 15.46 6.67 -14.04
C THR A 256 15.50 7.46 -15.34
N LYS A 257 14.48 8.27 -15.61
CA LYS A 257 14.41 9.17 -16.76
C LYS A 257 13.88 10.54 -16.33
N LEU A 258 14.19 11.56 -17.12
CA LEU A 258 13.47 12.83 -17.06
C LEU A 258 12.16 12.69 -17.83
N ILE A 259 11.13 13.39 -17.34
CA ILE A 259 9.84 13.51 -18.00
C ILE A 259 9.41 14.97 -17.99
N TRP A 260 8.70 15.39 -19.04
CA TRP A 260 8.16 16.73 -19.14
C TRP A 260 6.65 16.70 -19.24
N ALA A 261 6.00 17.67 -18.59
CA ALA A 261 4.58 17.92 -18.76
C ALA A 261 4.38 18.80 -20.01
N VAL A 262 3.38 18.46 -20.83
CA VAL A 262 2.94 19.28 -21.96
C VAL A 262 1.50 19.68 -21.68
N ALA A 263 1.24 20.99 -21.56
CA ALA A 263 -0.08 21.53 -21.19
C ALA A 263 -0.66 20.83 -19.94
N ASP A 264 0.15 20.74 -18.87
CA ASP A 264 -0.18 20.13 -17.57
C ASP A 264 -0.52 18.63 -17.63
N LYS A 265 -0.15 17.95 -18.71
CA LYS A 265 -0.31 16.50 -18.90
C LYS A 265 1.02 15.79 -18.98
N PHE A 266 1.12 14.66 -18.29
CA PHE A 266 2.25 13.74 -18.37
C PHE A 266 1.89 12.56 -19.27
N SER A 267 2.57 12.41 -20.39
CA SER A 267 2.44 11.24 -21.28
C SER A 267 3.51 10.20 -20.93
N ILE A 268 3.08 9.03 -20.47
CA ILE A 268 3.94 7.99 -19.91
C ILE A 268 3.66 6.67 -20.64
N ILE A 269 4.71 6.03 -21.14
CA ILE A 269 4.65 4.63 -21.57
C ILE A 269 5.00 3.77 -20.35
N ILE A 270 4.05 2.94 -19.93
CA ILE A 270 4.22 1.98 -18.86
C ILE A 270 4.54 0.64 -19.51
N PRO A 271 5.72 0.05 -19.24
CA PRO A 271 6.09 -1.21 -19.87
C PRO A 271 5.19 -2.36 -19.41
N SER A 272 5.03 -3.36 -20.28
CA SER A 272 4.48 -4.68 -19.93
C SER A 272 5.26 -5.38 -18.82
#